data_AF-A0A401YX85-F1
#
_entry.id   AF-A0A401YX85-F1
#
_cell.length_a   1.000
_cell.length_b   1.000
_cell.length_c   1.000
_cell.angle_alpha   90.00
_cell.angle_beta   90.00
_cell.angle_gamma   90.00
#
_symmetry.space_group_name_H-M   'P 1'
#
loop_
_entity.id
_entity.type
_entity.pdbx_description
1 polymer ?
#
loop_
_entity_poly.entity_id
_entity_poly.type
_entity_poly.pdbx_seq_one_letter_code
_entity_poly.pdbx_strand_id
1 'polypeptide(L)' 'MLTGERVTAPRMLLLNRVDFEPGCSVFELEQPLFLHAGDRLWTEDGGVVVERASGDRERPAGGMARVYRRWRLL' A
#
# COMPACT_ATOMS: atom_id res chain seq x y z
N MET A 1 -4.95 10.11 -11.82
CA MET A 1 -3.82 9.37 -11.23
C MET A 1 -3.93 9.55 -9.72
N LEU A 2 -4.01 8.45 -8.96
CA LEU A 2 -4.06 8.50 -7.49
C LEU A 2 -2.63 8.56 -6.97
N THR A 3 -2.12 9.77 -6.79
CA THR A 3 -0.83 9.99 -6.14
C THR A 3 -1.10 10.22 -4.66
N GLY A 4 -0.93 9.19 -3.84
CA GLY A 4 -1.05 9.26 -2.39
C GLY A 4 0.17 9.95 -1.78
N GLU A 5 0.00 10.54 -0.60
CA GLU A 5 1.10 11.11 0.15
C GLU A 5 2.13 10.02 0.50
N ARG A 6 3.40 10.43 0.57
CA ARG A 6 4.49 9.53 0.90
C ARG A 6 4.54 9.28 2.41
N VAL A 7 4.32 8.03 2.81
CA VAL A 7 4.30 7.62 4.21
C VAL A 7 5.61 6.95 4.56
N THR A 8 6.20 7.31 5.71
CA THR A 8 7.37 6.62 6.25
C THR A 8 6.92 5.57 7.25
N ALA A 9 7.39 4.33 7.11
CA ALA A 9 7.16 3.26 8.05
C ALA A 9 7.81 3.62 9.41
N PRO A 10 7.03 3.79 10.49
CA PRO A 10 7.56 4.23 11.78
C PRO A 10 8.28 3.11 12.55
N ARG A 11 8.08 1.86 12.12
CA ARG A 11 8.61 0.63 12.72
C ARG A 11 8.55 -0.49 11.68
N MET A 12 9.00 -1.69 12.06
CA MET A 12 8.78 -2.86 11.22
C MET A 12 7.29 -3.18 11.08
N LEU A 13 6.85 -3.39 9.84
CA LEU A 13 5.47 -3.72 9.51
C LEU A 13 5.44 -4.86 8.50
N LEU A 14 4.48 -5.76 8.65
CA LEU A 14 4.13 -6.77 7.65
C LEU A 14 2.76 -6.40 7.08
N LEU A 15 2.71 -6.09 5.78
CA LEU A 15 1.52 -5.64 5.09
C LEU A 15 1.05 -6.71 4.10
N ASN A 16 -0.24 -7.01 4.12
CA ASN A 16 -0.89 -7.78 3.05
C ASN A 16 -1.70 -6.90 2.10
N ARG A 17 -2.01 -5.67 2.54
CA ARG A 17 -2.80 -4.71 1.78
C ARG A 17 -2.41 -3.28 2.13
N VAL A 18 -2.68 -2.37 1.20
CA VAL A 18 -2.51 -0.92 1.38
C VAL A 18 -3.86 -0.24 1.09
N ASP A 19 -4.41 0.45 2.08
CA ASP A 19 -5.67 1.17 1.95
C ASP A 19 -5.40 2.59 1.39
N PHE A 20 -6.16 3.02 0.38
CA PHE A 20 -5.99 4.33 -0.26
C PHE A 20 -7.10 5.29 0.19
N GLU A 21 -6.72 6.40 0.81
CA GLU A 21 -7.62 7.49 1.14
C GLU A 21 -7.31 8.75 0.30
N PRO A 22 -8.33 9.55 -0.10
CA PRO A 22 -9.77 9.28 0.06
C PRO A 22 -10.25 8.20 -0.93
N GLY A 23 -10.86 7.11 -0.44
CA GLY A 23 -11.34 6.05 -1.33
C GLY A 23 -11.77 4.73 -0.67
N CYS A 24 -12.56 3.93 -1.40
CA CYS A 24 -12.87 2.54 -1.05
C CYS A 24 -11.99 1.54 -1.83
N SER A 25 -10.84 2.00 -2.33
CA SER A 25 -9.91 1.18 -3.10
C SER A 25 -8.81 0.68 -2.16
N VAL A 26 -8.39 -0.57 -2.37
CA VAL A 26 -7.34 -1.23 -1.61
C VAL A 26 -6.40 -1.90 -2.59
N PHE A 27 -5.09 -1.85 -2.34
CA PHE A 27 -4.11 -2.62 -3.09
C PHE A 27 -3.88 -3.92 -2.34
N GLU A 28 -4.27 -5.04 -2.92
CA GLU A 28 -3.95 -6.35 -2.37
C GLU A 28 -2.60 -6.78 -2.92
N LEU A 29 -1.66 -7.07 -2.02
CA LEU A 29 -0.33 -7.55 -2.39
C LEU A 29 -0.40 -9.04 -2.70
N GLU A 30 0.23 -9.48 -3.78
CA GLU A 30 0.32 -10.92 -4.10
C GLU A 30 1.12 -11.70 -3.05
N GLN A 31 2.06 -11.02 -2.38
CA GLN A 31 2.84 -11.56 -1.27
C GLN A 31 2.96 -10.54 -0.14
N PRO A 32 3.05 -10.99 1.13
CA PRO A 32 3.25 -10.09 2.25
C PRO A 32 4.49 -9.21 2.06
N LEU A 33 4.31 -7.90 2.17
CA LEU A 33 5.38 -6.91 2.09
C LEU A 33 5.92 -6.61 3.48
N PHE A 34 7.21 -6.85 3.68
CA PHE A 34 7.91 -6.44 4.90
C PHE A 34 8.53 -5.06 4.72
N LEU A 35 8.19 -4.13 5.62
CA LEU A 35 8.77 -2.80 5.70
C LEU A 35 9.63 -2.69 6.95
N HIS A 36 10.81 -2.10 6.81
CA HIS A 36 11.64 -1.69 7.94
C HIS A 36 11.32 -0.27 8.38
N ALA A 37 11.72 0.09 9.59
CA ALA A 37 11.63 1.48 10.04
C ALA A 37 12.44 2.40 9.11
N GLY A 38 11.83 3.47 8.64
CA GLY A 38 12.45 4.42 7.69
C GLY A 38 12.20 4.11 6.21
N ASP A 39 11.70 2.91 5.86
CA ASP A 39 11.21 2.65 4.50
C ASP A 39 10.04 3.58 4.19
N ARG A 40 9.95 4.04 2.94
CA ARG A 40 8.88 4.92 2.48
C ARG A 40 7.98 4.20 1.51
N LEU A 41 6.68 4.40 1.64
CA LEU A 41 5.66 3.80 0.82
C LEU A 41 4.73 4.89 0.28
N TRP A 42 4.42 4.83 -1.00
CA TRP A 42 3.44 5.71 -1.63
C TRP A 42 2.84 5.00 -2.83
N THR A 43 2.01 5.74 -3.56
CA THR A 43 1.22 5.20 -4.65
C THR A 43 1.52 5.98 -5.92
N GLU A 44 1.73 5.25 -7.00
CA GLU A 44 2.11 5.82 -8.29
C GLU A 44 1.52 4.93 -9.38
N ASP A 45 0.89 5.54 -10.38
CA ASP A 45 0.31 4.84 -11.54
C ASP A 45 -0.63 3.66 -11.19
N GLY A 46 -1.33 3.74 -10.05
CA GLY A 46 -2.26 2.71 -9.60
C GLY A 46 -1.60 1.51 -8.91
N GLY A 47 -0.29 1.57 -8.65
CA GLY A 47 0.47 0.59 -7.88
C GLY A 47 1.02 1.17 -6.59
N VAL A 48 1.63 0.28 -5.79
CA VAL A 48 2.40 0.62 -4.60
C VAL A 48 3.87 0.71 -4.97
N VAL A 49 4.54 1.75 -4.48
CA VAL A 49 6.00 1.92 -4.59
C VAL A 49 6.60 1.97 -3.20
N VAL A 50 7.71 1.26 -3.04
CA VAL A 50 8.52 1.26 -1.82
C VAL A 50 9.89 1.83 -2.14
N GLU A 51 10.35 2.78 -1.35
CA GLU A 51 11.75 3.19 -1.28
C GLU A 51 12.32 2.69 0.04
N ARG A 52 13.28 1.78 -0.06
CA ARG A 52 14.01 1.26 1.09
C ARG A 52 14.85 2.36 1.71
N ALA A 53 15.14 2.26 3.00
CA ALA A 53 16.04 3.20 3.67
C ALA A 53 17.46 3.25 3.02
N SER A 54 17.88 2.20 2.31
CA SER A 54 19.09 2.15 1.48
C SER A 54 19.03 3.04 0.23
N GLY A 55 17.83 3.48 -0.17
CA GLY A 55 17.56 4.20 -1.41
C GLY A 55 17.04 3.31 -2.55
N ASP A 56 17.06 1.99 -2.38
CA ASP A 56 16.53 1.06 -3.39
C ASP A 56 15.03 1.26 -3.58
N ARG A 57 14.56 1.16 -4.82
CA ARG A 57 13.14 1.29 -5.15
C ARG A 57 12.61 0.01 -5.75
N GLU A 58 11.43 -0.38 -5.30
CA GLU A 58 10.73 -1.56 -5.78
C GLU A 58 9.23 -1.29 -5.92
N ARG A 59 8.59 -2.11 -6.76
CA ARG A 59 7.15 -2.12 -6.98
C ARG A 59 6.63 -3.52 -6.66
N PRO A 60 6.06 -3.72 -5.47
CA PRO A 60 5.47 -5.00 -5.10
C PRO A 60 4.36 -5.41 -6.06
N ALA A 61 4.30 -6.70 -6.39
CA ALA A 61 3.22 -7.25 -7.20
C ALA A 61 1.89 -7.24 -6.43
N GLY A 62 0.79 -6.96 -7.14
CA GLY A 62 -0.53 -6.82 -6.54
C GLY A 62 -1.51 -6.16 -7.48
N GLY A 63 -2.73 -5.94 -6.98
CA GLY A 63 -3.83 -5.41 -7.77
C GLY A 63 -4.76 -4.51 -6.96
N MET A 64 -5.39 -3.57 -7.66
CA MET A 64 -6.39 -2.69 -7.07
C MET A 64 -7.73 -3.43 -6.95
N ALA A 65 -8.17 -3.67 -5.72
CA ALA A 65 -9.50 -4.18 -5.41
C ALA A 65 -10.42 -3.01 -5.01
N ARG A 66 -11.66 -3.01 -5.52
CA ARG A 66 -12.71 -2.13 -4.99
C ARG A 66 -13.39 -2.83 -3.82
N VAL A 67 -13.26 -2.26 -2.63
CA VAL A 67 -13.96 -2.74 -1.45
C VAL A 67 -15.33 -2.08 -1.41
N TYR A 68 -16.33 -2.70 -2.04
CA TYR A 68 -17.72 -2.33 -1.79
C TYR A 68 -18.06 -2.80 -0.38
N ARG A 69 -18.17 -1.88 0.59
CA ARG A 69 -18.72 -2.20 1.91
C ARG A 69 -20.19 -2.59 1.73
N ARG A 70 -20.47 -3.88 1.52
CA ARG A 70 -21.83 -4.42 1.49
C ARG A 70 -22.27 -4.63 2.94
N TRP A 71 -22.90 -3.61 3.50
CA TRP A 71 -23.62 -3.77 4.77
C TRP A 71 -24.82 -4.70 4.53
N ARG A 72 -24.94 -5.76 5.33
CA ARG A 72 -26.18 -6.53 5.48
C ARG A 72 -26.64 -6.28 6.91
N LEU A 73 -27.81 -5.67 7.08
CA LEU A 73 -28.51 -5.69 8.36
C LEU A 73 -28.96 -7.14 8.58
N LEU A 74 -28.51 -7.73 9.68
CA LEU A 74 -29.00 -9.03 10.17
C LEU A 74 -30.33 -8.82 10.89
#